data_AF-A0A925XJX9-F1
#
_entry.id   AF-A0A925XJX9-F1
#
_cell.length_a   1.000
_cell.length_b   1.000
_cell.length_c   1.000
_cell.angle_alpha   90.00
_cell.angle_beta   90.00
_cell.angle_gamma   90.00
#
_symmetry.space_group_name_H-M   'P 1'
#
loop_
_entity.id
_entity.type
_entity.pdbx_description
1 polymer ?
#
loop_
_entity_poly.entity_id
_entity_poly.type
_entity_poly.pdbx_seq_one_letter_code
_entity_poly.pdbx_strand_id
1 'polypeptide(L)' 'LESDRLGVRLMADAGYDPRALIGVMEILGSSREGGGQPEFMSTHPDPGNRAEKIKEAIAAEFPNGLPAGLTP' A
#
# COMPACT_ATOMS: atom_id res chain seq x y z
N LEU A 1 -6.52 2.39 -5.97
CA LEU A 1 -7.48 2.73 -4.91
C LEU A 1 -8.27 1.52 -4.45
N GLU A 2 -9.17 0.94 -5.25
CA GLU A 2 -9.89 -0.27 -4.84
C GLU A 2 -8.92 -1.44 -4.54
N SER A 3 -7.91 -1.62 -5.39
CA SER A 3 -6.85 -2.60 -5.16
C SER A 3 -6.07 -2.39 -3.86
N ASP A 4 -5.91 -1.15 -3.37
CA ASP A 4 -5.21 -0.86 -2.11
C ASP A 4 -6.04 -1.35 -0.92
N ARG A 5 -7.34 -1.03 -0.91
CA ARG A 5 -8.26 -1.52 0.13
C ARG A 5 -8.34 -3.05 0.16
N LEU A 6 -8.49 -3.67 -1.01
CA LEU A 6 -8.53 -5.13 -1.12
C LEU A 6 -7.21 -5.76 -0.65
N GLY A 7 -6.06 -5.19 -1.04
CA GLY A 7 -4.75 -5.65 -0.59
C GLY A 7 -4.60 -5.60 0.92
N VAL A 8 -5.00 -4.49 1.56
CA VAL A 8 -4.99 -4.34 3.02
C VAL A 8 -5.83 -5.43 3.71
N ARG A 9 -7.06 -5.68 3.22
CA ARG A 9 -7.93 -6.72 3.77
C ARG A 9 -7.32 -8.10 3.60
N LEU A 10 -6.87 -8.44 2.39
CA LEU A 10 -6.33 -9.76 2.07
C LEU A 10 -5.05 -10.08 2.87
N MET A 11 -4.18 -9.09 3.10
CA MET A 11 -2.99 -9.26 3.93
C MET A 11 -3.37 -9.65 5.36
N ALA A 12 -4.27 -8.88 5.98
CA ALA A 12 -4.72 -9.15 7.33
C ALA A 12 -5.46 -10.50 7.45
N ASP A 13 -6.34 -10.81 6.50
CA ASP A 13 -7.06 -12.09 6.45
C ASP A 13 -6.11 -13.29 6.30
N ALA A 14 -5.00 -13.11 5.61
CA ALA A 14 -3.93 -14.10 5.46
C ALA A 14 -2.96 -14.14 6.65
N GLY A 15 -3.14 -13.29 7.68
CA GLY A 15 -2.28 -13.25 8.86
C GLY A 15 -0.99 -12.44 8.68
N TYR A 16 -0.93 -11.58 7.66
CA TYR A 16 0.19 -10.67 7.40
C TYR A 16 -0.15 -9.23 7.79
N ASP A 17 0.88 -8.48 8.17
CA ASP A 17 0.78 -7.08 8.50
C ASP A 17 0.59 -6.24 7.22
N PRO A 18 -0.58 -5.59 7.03
CA PRO A 18 -0.82 -4.79 5.83
C PRO A 18 0.09 -3.56 5.74
N ARG A 19 0.79 -3.16 6.82
CA ARG A 19 1.80 -2.08 6.77
C ARG A 19 2.98 -2.44 5.86
N ALA A 20 3.26 -3.72 5.64
CA ALA A 20 4.30 -4.18 4.72
C ALA A 20 4.07 -3.68 3.27
N LEU A 21 2.81 -3.44 2.88
CA LEU A 21 2.47 -2.88 1.56
C LEU A 21 3.07 -1.48 1.35
N ILE A 22 3.29 -0.71 2.42
CA ILE A 22 3.94 0.61 2.34
C ILE A 22 5.39 0.44 1.90
N GLY A 23 6.12 -0.50 2.51
CA GLY A 23 7.50 -0.81 2.14
C GLY A 23 7.64 -1.26 0.69
N VAL A 24 6.66 -2.03 0.17
CA VAL A 24 6.61 -2.38 -1.25
C VAL A 24 6.54 -1.13 -2.13
N MET A 25 5.72 -0.13 -1.77
CA MET A 25 5.64 1.13 -2.54
C MET A 25 6.95 1.92 -2.50
N GLU A 26 7.65 1.94 -1.36
CA GLU A 26 8.97 2.58 -1.22
C GLU A 26 10.03 1.89 -2.08
N ILE A 27 10.04 0.56 -2.11
CA ILE A 27 10.94 -0.23 -2.98
C ILE A 27 10.64 0.07 -4.46
N LEU A 28 9.37 0.09 -4.85
CA LEU A 28 8.98 0.41 -6.23
C LEU A 28 9.33 1.86 -6.61
N GLY A 29 9.16 2.80 -5.69
CA GLY A 29 9.56 4.19 -5.89
C GLY A 29 11.06 4.36 -6.07
N SER A 30 11.87 3.67 -5.25
CA SER A 30 13.34 3.71 -5.33
C SER A 30 13.91 2.95 -6.54
N SER A 31 13.18 1.97 -7.07
CA SER A 31 13.58 1.18 -8.25
C SER A 31 13.30 1.86 -9.59
N ARG A 32 12.65 3.04 -9.60
CA ARG A 32 12.47 3.83 -10.83
C ARG A 32 13.78 4.54 -11.20
N GLU A 33 14.57 3.94 -12.08
CA GLU A 33 15.67 4.64 -12.77
C GLU A 33 15.11 5.49 -13.93
N GLY A 34 15.45 6.79 -13.95
CA GLY A 34 14.99 7.73 -14.97
C GLY A 34 13.71 8.46 -14.57
N GLY A 35 13.78 9.81 -14.55
CA GLY A 35 12.77 10.71 -14.00
C GLY A 35 11.32 10.31 -14.32
N GLY A 36 10.50 10.28 -13.26
CA GLY A 36 9.15 9.73 -13.27
C GLY A 36 8.27 10.29 -14.38
N GLN A 37 7.71 9.39 -15.17
CA GLN A 37 6.65 9.69 -16.13
C GLN A 37 5.47 10.33 -15.37
N PRO A 38 4.91 11.46 -15.84
CA PRO A 38 3.77 12.12 -15.20
C PRO A 38 2.65 11.12 -14.89
N GLU A 39 2.03 11.23 -13.72
CA GLU A 39 1.07 10.25 -13.18
C GLU A 39 -0.08 9.94 -14.15
N PHE A 40 -0.56 10.94 -14.90
CA PHE A 40 -1.59 10.78 -15.92
C PHE A 40 -1.19 9.91 -17.13
N MET A 41 0.12 9.78 -17.38
CA MET A 41 0.67 9.01 -18.51
C MET A 41 1.11 7.60 -18.10
N SER A 42 1.13 7.28 -16.81
CA SER A 42 1.52 5.95 -16.33
C SER A 42 0.29 5.02 -16.27
N THR A 43 0.42 3.79 -16.77
CA THR A 43 -0.59 2.72 -16.55
C THR A 43 -0.66 2.27 -15.09
N HIS A 44 0.31 2.72 -14.28
CA HIS A 44 0.37 2.53 -12.84
C HIS A 44 0.50 3.91 -12.15
N PRO A 45 -0.48 4.31 -11.32
CA PRO A 45 -0.44 5.60 -10.61
C PRO A 45 0.81 5.72 -9.71
N ASP A 46 1.17 6.96 -9.36
CA ASP A 46 2.43 7.28 -8.68
C ASP A 46 2.56 6.52 -7.33
N PRO A 47 3.69 5.81 -7.09
CA PRO A 47 3.94 5.10 -5.83
C PRO A 47 3.81 5.99 -4.58
N GLY A 48 4.18 7.28 -4.66
CA GLY A 48 4.12 8.21 -3.55
C GLY A 48 2.69 8.46 -3.07
N ASN A 49 1.76 8.65 -4.02
CA ASN A 49 0.33 8.79 -3.71
C ASN A 49 -0.25 7.48 -3.14
N ARG A 50 0.31 6.33 -3.51
CA ARG A 50 -0.21 5.03 -3.06
C ARG A 50 0.14 4.69 -1.61
N ALA A 51 1.32 5.07 -1.12
CA ALA A 51 1.69 4.84 0.28
C ALA A 51 0.69 5.50 1.24
N GLU A 52 0.32 6.76 0.99
CA GLU A 52 -0.70 7.46 1.78
C GLU A 52 -2.09 6.81 1.63
N LYS A 53 -2.46 6.36 0.43
CA LYS A 53 -3.73 5.66 0.22
C LYS A 53 -3.81 4.32 0.93
N ILE A 54 -2.69 3.62 1.07
CA ILE A 54 -2.60 2.39 1.88
C ILE A 54 -2.77 2.72 3.37
N LYS A 55 -2.16 3.79 3.87
CA LYS A 55 -2.37 4.25 5.26
C LYS A 55 -3.85 4.60 5.53
N GLU A 56 -4.48 5.34 4.62
CA GLU A 56 -5.91 5.64 4.69
C GLU A 56 -6.76 4.37 4.68
N ALA A 57 -6.42 3.39 3.82
CA ALA A 57 -7.13 2.12 3.75
C ALA A 57 -6.99 1.30 5.04
N ILE A 58 -5.79 1.24 5.64
CA ILE A 58 -5.57 0.58 6.94
C ILE A 58 -6.42 1.23 8.02
N ALA A 59 -6.42 2.57 8.11
CA ALA A 59 -7.22 3.27 9.11
C ALA A 59 -8.74 3.05 8.92
N ALA A 60 -9.20 2.98 7.66
CA ALA A 60 -10.60 2.75 7.36
C ALA A 60 -11.04 1.30 7.58
N GLU A 61 -10.17 0.32 7.34
CA GLU A 61 -10.49 -1.11 7.50
C GLU A 61 -10.32 -1.57 8.96
N PHE A 62 -9.37 -0.98 9.67
CA PHE A 62 -9.00 -1.33 11.06
C PHE A 62 -9.07 -0.10 11.98
N PRO A 63 -10.26 0.50 12.19
CA PRO A 63 -10.40 1.73 12.98
C PRO A 63 -10.02 1.54 14.47
N ASN A 64 -10.02 0.31 14.96
CA ASN A 64 -9.64 -0.04 16.33
C ASN A 64 -8.21 -0.59 16.44
N GLY A 65 -7.41 -0.46 15.39
CA GLY A 65 -6.08 -1.06 15.29
C GLY A 65 -6.06 -2.42 14.61
N LEU A 66 -4.86 -2.85 14.22
CA LEU A 66 -4.65 -4.11 13.53
C LEU A 66 -4.88 -5.31 14.46
N PRO A 67 -5.33 -6.46 13.91
CA PRO A 67 -5.33 -7.72 14.63
C PRO A 67 -3.97 -8.04 15.28
N ALA A 68 -4.00 -8.67 16.45
CA ALA A 68 -2.78 -9.15 17.09
C ALA A 68 -2.23 -10.40 16.38
N GLY A 69 -0.91 -10.62 16.49
CA GLY A 69 -0.27 -11.84 15.97
C GLY A 69 -0.03 -11.87 14.46
N LEU A 70 -0.14 -10.71 13.77
CA LEU A 70 0.19 -10.62 12.35
C LEU A 70 1.69 -10.80 12.11
N THR A 71 2.02 -11.44 11.00
CA THR A 71 3.39 -11.62 10.51
C THR A 71 3.85 -10.35 9.81
N PRO A 72 4.99 -9.74 10.20
CA PRO A 72 5.54 -8.55 9.56
C PRO A 72 5.86 -8.72 8.08
#